data_AF-A0A0B2RB36-F1
#
_entry.id   AF-A0A0B2RB36-F1
#
_cell.length_a   1.000
_cell.length_b   1.000
_cell.length_c   1.000
_cell.angle_alpha   90.00
_cell.angle_beta   90.00
_cell.angle_gamma   90.00
#
_symmetry.space_group_name_H-M   'P 1'
#
loop_
_entity.id
_entity.type
_entity.pdbx_description
1 polymer ?
#
loop_
_entity_poly.entity_id
_entity_poly.type
_entity_poly.pdbx_seq_one_letter_code
_entity_poly.pdbx_strand_id
1 'polypeptide(L)' 'MQRHAVVMHPLPRLDEITLEVDADPRAAYFRQAKYGLYIRMALLKLLLVGW' A
#
# COMPACT_ATOMS: atom_id res chain seq x y z
N MET A 1 2.89 -11.66 -16.21
CA MET A 1 3.21 -10.42 -15.47
C MET A 1 4.72 -10.25 -15.37
N GLN A 2 5.22 -9.02 -15.51
CA GLN A 2 6.64 -8.70 -15.41
C GLN A 2 7.20 -9.05 -14.02
N ARG A 3 8.46 -9.52 -13.96
CA ARG A 3 9.08 -10.00 -12.70
C ARG A 3 9.24 -8.90 -11.65
N HIS A 4 9.45 -7.66 -12.07
CA HIS A 4 9.71 -6.52 -11.19
C HIS A 4 8.52 -5.56 -11.05
N ALA A 5 7.36 -5.90 -11.60
CA ALA A 5 6.15 -5.10 -11.42
C ALA A 5 5.50 -5.38 -10.06
N VAL A 6 4.77 -4.39 -9.54
CA VAL A 6 3.95 -4.50 -8.34
C VAL A 6 2.50 -4.15 -8.65
N VAL A 7 1.56 -4.77 -7.93
CA VAL A 7 0.13 -4.48 -8.02
C VAL A 7 -0.29 -3.65 -6.81
N MET A 8 -0.86 -2.49 -7.07
CA MET A 8 -1.32 -1.55 -6.05
C MET A 8 -2.84 -1.35 -6.17
N HIS A 9 -3.47 -1.02 -5.04
CA HIS A 9 -4.90 -0.74 -4.97
C HIS A 9 -5.18 0.14 -3.75
N PRO A 10 -5.97 1.22 -3.87
CA PRO A 10 -6.25 2.10 -2.74
C PRO A 10 -7.15 1.47 -1.66
N LEU A 11 -7.87 0.39 -2.00
CA LEU A 11 -8.88 -0.27 -1.17
C LEU A 11 -10.09 0.64 -0.85
N PRO A 12 -11.26 0.09 -0.46
CA PRO A 12 -11.60 -1.34 -0.45
C PRO A 12 -11.60 -1.91 -1.87
N ARG A 13 -11.34 -3.22 -1.99
CA ARG A 13 -11.57 -3.92 -3.26
C ARG A 13 -12.93 -4.62 -3.24
N LEU A 14 -13.56 -4.74 -4.41
CA LEU A 14 -14.76 -5.55 -4.62
C LEU A 14 -14.36 -6.85 -5.34
N ASP A 15 -14.67 -6.96 -6.63
CA ASP A 15 -14.41 -8.12 -7.49
C ASP A 15 -13.31 -7.87 -8.53
N GLU A 16 -12.73 -6.66 -8.55
CA GLU A 16 -11.70 -6.26 -9.50
C GLU A 16 -10.33 -6.93 -9.27
N ILE A 17 -10.09 -7.50 -8.08
CA ILE A 17 -8.89 -8.27 -7.74
C ILE A 17 -9.32 -9.53 -6.99
N THR A 18 -9.09 -10.70 -7.57
CA THR A 18 -9.41 -11.98 -6.93
C THR A 18 -8.52 -12.23 -5.71
N LEU A 19 -9.03 -12.99 -4.73
CA LEU A 19 -8.28 -13.34 -3.51
C LEU A 19 -7.00 -14.13 -3.80
N GLU A 20 -6.96 -14.89 -4.90
CA GLU A 20 -5.77 -15.64 -5.33
C GLU A 20 -4.55 -14.74 -5.58
N VAL A 21 -4.78 -13.47 -5.95
CA VAL A 21 -3.71 -12.48 -6.17
C VAL A 21 -3.02 -12.12 -4.85
N ASP A 22 -3.63 -12.33 -3.69
CA ASP A 22 -3.02 -12.03 -2.38
C ASP A 22 -1.75 -12.84 -2.12
N ALA A 23 -1.69 -14.07 -2.65
CA ALA A 23 -0.54 -14.95 -2.52
C ALA A 23 0.64 -14.54 -3.42
N ASP A 24 0.41 -13.67 -4.41
CA ASP A 24 1.47 -13.18 -5.28
C ASP A 24 2.36 -12.18 -4.51
N PRO A 25 3.69 -12.39 -4.42
CA PRO A 25 4.58 -11.47 -3.71
C PRO A 25 4.54 -10.03 -4.27
N ARG A 26 4.09 -9.85 -5.51
CA ARG A 26 3.94 -8.56 -6.18
C ARG A 26 2.68 -7.80 -5.74
N ALA A 27 1.73 -8.46 -5.08
CA ALA A 27 0.59 -7.80 -4.47
C ALA A 27 1.08 -6.90 -3.33
N ALA A 28 0.95 -5.58 -3.54
CA ALA A 28 1.53 -4.57 -2.66
C ALA A 28 0.46 -3.72 -1.95
N TYR A 29 -0.82 -3.87 -2.24
CA TYR A 29 -1.90 -3.05 -1.65
C TYR A 29 -1.96 -3.12 -0.11
N PHE A 30 -1.64 -4.25 0.52
CA PHE A 30 -1.51 -4.32 1.99
C PHE A 30 -0.26 -3.60 2.52
N ARG A 31 0.88 -3.74 1.84
CA ARG A 31 2.11 -2.99 2.18
C ARG A 31 1.91 -1.49 1.99
N GLN A 32 1.19 -1.10 0.94
CA GLN A 32 0.78 0.28 0.65
C GLN A 32 -0.04 0.88 1.78
N ALA A 33 -1.04 0.15 2.31
CA ALA A 33 -1.82 0.62 3.45
C ALA A 33 -0.93 0.88 4.69
N LYS A 34 0.04 0.00 4.96
CA LYS A 34 1.05 0.19 6.02
C LYS A 34 1.95 1.40 5.75
N TYR A 35 2.38 1.63 4.50
CA TYR A 35 3.13 2.84 4.16
C TYR A 35 2.33 4.11 4.40
N GLY A 36 1.01 4.08 4.20
CA GLY A 36 0.12 5.19 4.55
C GLY A 36 0.15 5.57 6.03
N LEU A 37 0.35 4.61 6.95
CA LEU A 37 0.56 4.91 8.38
C LEU A 37 1.82 5.75 8.59
N TYR A 38 2.96 5.29 8.07
CA TYR A 38 4.24 5.97 8.28
C TYR A 38 4.30 7.34 7.61
N ILE A 39 3.69 7.49 6.43
CA ILE A 39 3.58 8.79 5.76
C ILE A 39 2.76 9.76 6.60
N ARG A 40 1.63 9.33 7.17
CA ARG A 40 0.83 10.18 8.06
C ARG A 40 1.59 10.54 9.33
N MET A 41 2.32 9.60 9.93
CA MET A 41 3.18 9.88 11.09
C MET A 41 4.26 10.92 10.76
N ALA A 42 4.97 10.75 9.63
CA ALA A 42 5.99 11.69 9.18
C ALA A 42 5.40 13.07 8.90
N LEU A 43 4.23 13.12 8.25
CA LEU A 43 3.52 14.38 7.96
C LEU A 43 3.10 15.09 9.25
N LEU A 44 2.55 14.36 10.22
CA LEU A 44 2.18 14.93 11.52
C LEU A 44 3.40 15.43 12.30
N LYS A 45 4.51 14.68 12.31
CA LYS A 45 5.77 15.13 12.90
C LYS A 45 6.23 16.44 12.25
N LEU A 46 6.26 16.48 10.92
CA LEU A 46 6.67 17.66 10.16
C LEU A 46 5.83 18.90 10.50
N LEU A 47 4.50 18.75 10.57
CA LEU A 47 3.58 19.86 10.79
C LEU A 47 3.53 20.34 12.25
N LEU A 48 3.66 19.42 13.23
CA LEU A 48 3.42 19.71 14.65
C LEU A 48 4.70 19.83 15.48
N VAL A 49 5.80 19.24 15.01
CA VAL A 49 7.08 19.17 15.75
C VAL A 49 8.21 19.84 14.97
N GLY A 50 8.18 19.77 13.63
CA GLY A 50 9.26 20.20 12.76
C GLY A 50 10.16 19.04 12.32
N TRP A 51 11.26 19.38 11.66
CA TRP A 51 12.20 18.41 11.08
C TRP A 51 13.05 17.71 12.14
#